data_AF-A0A2V1DYP7-F1
#
_entry.id   AF-A0A2V1DYP7-F1
#
_cell.length_a   1.000
_cell.length_b   1.000
_cell.length_c   1.000
_cell.angle_alpha   90.00
_cell.angle_beta   90.00
_cell.angle_gamma   90.00
#
_symmetry.space_group_name_H-M   'P 1'
#
loop_
_entity.id
_entity.type
_entity.pdbx_description
1 polymer ?
#
loop_
_entity_poly.entity_id
_entity_poly.type
_entity_poly.pdbx_seq_one_letter_code
_entity_poly.pdbx_strand_id
1 'polypeptide(L)'
;MSTHTLDKNIFNPTLYKNIQTAFFEGVELGAKTIDFAVLKRWFTGTPEEKLAFDNVCREQFGRALEAIGPDQFPRPTAEPFVRELEEMAAKHTGSDGSEVAWTAVSMALLLDQAPRNIFRTNEGLAKVYNHYDEIAHSLVKVLLSRQSPIGRPDLHPQWRLSMLHRMWFYMPLMHSEDIASHELHDHIMAELKEELRRENGNEAMLGLLDKSMESEKEHRDILDRFGRYPHRNQALGRKSTPEEMKFLAEGGATFGVAQNKAEA
;
A
#
# COMPACT_ATOMS: atom_id res chain seq x y z
N MET A 1 -1.45 22.94 -8.89
CA MET A 1 -2.69 22.13 -8.94
C MET A 1 -2.69 21.37 -10.24
N SER A 2 -2.85 20.05 -10.16
CA SER A 2 -2.95 19.14 -11.30
C SER A 2 -4.31 19.31 -11.98
N THR A 3 -4.32 19.48 -13.30
CA THR A 3 -5.55 19.54 -14.11
C THR A 3 -6.05 18.16 -14.53
N HIS A 4 -5.39 17.08 -14.11
CA HIS A 4 -5.78 15.73 -14.46
C HIS A 4 -7.07 15.33 -13.71
N THR A 5 -7.96 14.65 -14.42
CA THR A 5 -9.23 14.13 -13.90
C THR A 5 -9.29 12.64 -14.17
N LEU A 6 -9.67 11.85 -13.17
CA LEU A 6 -9.86 10.43 -13.33
C LEU A 6 -11.01 10.15 -14.31
N ASP A 7 -10.76 9.32 -15.33
CA ASP A 7 -11.81 8.90 -16.26
C ASP A 7 -12.87 8.09 -15.50
N LYS A 8 -14.07 8.66 -15.33
CA LYS A 8 -15.18 8.03 -14.61
C LYS A 8 -15.68 6.74 -15.27
N ASN A 9 -15.32 6.46 -16.52
CA ASN A 9 -15.60 5.15 -17.14
C ASN A 9 -14.65 4.06 -16.65
N ILE A 10 -13.51 4.43 -16.06
CA ILE A 10 -12.48 3.53 -15.54
C ILE A 10 -12.52 3.55 -14.00
N PHE A 11 -12.43 4.73 -13.41
CA PHE A 11 -12.45 4.97 -11.97
C PHE A 11 -13.88 5.15 -11.49
N ASN A 12 -14.54 4.01 -11.19
CA ASN A 12 -15.95 3.94 -10.84
C ASN A 12 -16.19 2.93 -9.69
N PRO A 13 -17.41 2.88 -9.12
CA PRO A 13 -17.72 1.95 -8.03
C PRO A 13 -17.45 0.47 -8.35
N THR A 14 -17.58 0.04 -9.61
CA THR A 14 -17.27 -1.34 -10.01
C THR A 14 -15.78 -1.64 -9.87
N LEU A 15 -14.89 -0.74 -10.32
CA LEU A 15 -13.44 -0.90 -10.12
C LEU A 15 -13.11 -1.04 -8.63
N TYR A 16 -13.63 -0.13 -7.79
CA TYR A 16 -13.35 -0.17 -6.35
C TYR A 16 -13.91 -1.42 -5.69
N LYS A 17 -15.10 -1.88 -6.08
CA LYS A 17 -15.67 -3.12 -5.57
C LYS A 17 -14.86 -4.35 -5.98
N ASN A 18 -14.34 -4.37 -7.20
CA ASN A 18 -13.47 -5.45 -7.69
C ASN A 18 -12.15 -5.50 -6.90
N ILE A 19 -11.54 -4.36 -6.59
CA ILE A 19 -10.37 -4.28 -5.71
C ILE A 19 -10.70 -4.84 -4.33
N GLN A 20 -11.84 -4.44 -3.75
CA GLN A 20 -12.28 -4.94 -2.46
C GLN A 20 -12.46 -6.44 -2.45
N THR A 21 -13.13 -7.00 -3.47
CA THR A 21 -13.31 -8.45 -3.60
C THR A 21 -11.95 -9.14 -3.72
N ALA A 22 -11.08 -8.69 -4.63
CA ALA A 22 -9.78 -9.34 -4.86
C ALA A 22 -8.90 -9.38 -3.60
N PHE A 23 -8.87 -8.30 -2.81
CA PHE A 23 -8.02 -8.23 -1.64
C PHE A 23 -8.70 -8.75 -0.37
N PHE A 24 -9.99 -8.48 -0.15
CA PHE A 24 -10.69 -8.77 1.10
C PHE A 24 -11.67 -9.95 1.04
N GLU A 25 -11.77 -10.70 -0.06
CA GLU A 25 -12.54 -11.94 -0.07
C GLU A 25 -12.05 -12.90 1.04
N GLY A 26 -12.95 -13.29 1.93
CA GLY A 26 -12.62 -14.09 3.12
C GLY A 26 -12.14 -13.27 4.33
N VAL A 27 -12.21 -11.94 4.29
CA VAL A 27 -11.90 -11.05 5.42
C VAL A 27 -13.19 -10.44 5.95
N GLU A 28 -13.63 -10.92 7.12
CA GLU A 28 -14.85 -10.40 7.75
C GLU A 28 -14.58 -9.10 8.53
N LEU A 29 -15.57 -8.20 8.54
CA LEU A 29 -15.55 -7.04 9.43
C LEU A 29 -15.61 -7.51 10.89
N GLY A 30 -14.64 -7.09 11.71
CA GLY A 30 -14.52 -7.56 13.09
C GLY A 30 -13.99 -9.00 13.22
N ALA A 31 -13.44 -9.59 12.15
CA ALA A 31 -12.82 -10.90 12.18
C ALA A 31 -11.84 -11.02 13.36
N LYS A 32 -12.00 -12.11 14.10
CA LYS A 32 -11.18 -12.39 15.28
C LYS A 32 -9.95 -13.23 14.99
N THR A 33 -9.87 -13.80 13.81
CA THR A 33 -8.78 -14.62 13.31
C THR A 33 -8.55 -14.24 11.85
N ILE A 34 -7.51 -14.81 11.26
CA ILE A 34 -7.19 -14.58 9.86
C ILE A 34 -7.20 -15.93 9.18
N ASP A 35 -7.88 -16.00 8.05
CA ASP A 35 -7.79 -17.17 7.18
C ASP A 35 -6.38 -17.26 6.59
N PHE A 36 -5.80 -18.45 6.64
CA PHE A 36 -4.50 -18.71 6.04
C PHE A 36 -4.50 -18.50 4.52
N ALA A 37 -5.63 -18.72 3.84
CA ALA A 37 -5.80 -18.42 2.42
C ALA A 37 -5.63 -16.91 2.14
N VAL A 38 -6.13 -16.05 3.03
CA VAL A 38 -5.95 -14.59 2.94
C VAL A 38 -4.47 -14.22 3.09
N LEU A 39 -3.78 -14.78 4.08
CA LEU A 39 -2.34 -14.51 4.30
C LEU A 39 -1.47 -14.97 3.11
N LYS A 40 -1.80 -16.12 2.51
CA LYS A 40 -1.13 -16.61 1.31
C LYS A 40 -1.31 -15.65 0.13
N ARG A 41 -2.54 -15.21 -0.10
CA ARG A 41 -2.85 -14.28 -1.20
C ARG A 41 -2.06 -12.99 -1.08
N TRP A 42 -1.91 -12.46 0.13
CA TRP A 42 -1.21 -11.19 0.36
C TRP A 42 0.32 -11.31 0.43
N PHE A 43 0.85 -12.32 1.12
CA PHE A 43 2.27 -12.33 1.49
C PHE A 43 2.97 -13.66 1.21
N THR A 44 2.38 -14.78 1.63
CA THR A 44 3.10 -16.06 1.77
C THR A 44 2.75 -17.11 0.72
N GLY A 45 2.15 -16.70 -0.39
CA GLY A 45 1.77 -17.63 -1.47
C GLY A 45 2.96 -18.28 -2.14
N THR A 46 2.76 -19.49 -2.68
CA THR A 46 3.73 -20.16 -3.56
C THR A 46 3.91 -19.35 -4.86
N PRO A 47 4.96 -19.62 -5.67
CA PRO A 47 5.12 -18.97 -6.97
C PRO A 47 3.87 -19.08 -7.86
N GLU A 48 3.20 -20.23 -7.86
CA GLU A 48 1.97 -20.47 -8.63
C GLU A 48 0.78 -19.66 -8.08
N GLU A 49 0.60 -19.64 -6.75
CA GLU A 49 -0.44 -18.85 -6.08
C GLU A 49 -0.23 -17.34 -6.33
N LYS A 50 1.03 -16.87 -6.29
CA LYS A 50 1.40 -15.48 -6.60
C LYS A 50 1.08 -15.14 -8.05
N LEU A 51 1.49 -15.98 -8.99
CA LEU A 51 1.22 -15.78 -10.42
C LEU A 51 -0.29 -15.74 -10.71
N ALA A 52 -1.08 -16.59 -10.05
CA ALA A 52 -2.53 -16.57 -10.18
C ALA A 52 -3.12 -15.23 -9.72
N PHE A 53 -2.68 -14.70 -8.58
CA PHE A 53 -3.13 -13.40 -8.09
C PHE A 53 -2.61 -12.22 -8.93
N ASP A 54 -1.41 -12.32 -9.49
CA ASP A 54 -0.88 -11.33 -10.42
C ASP A 54 -1.72 -11.23 -11.70
N ASN A 55 -2.22 -12.37 -12.20
CA ASN A 55 -3.12 -12.40 -13.35
C ASN A 55 -4.45 -11.72 -13.02
N VAL A 56 -5.02 -11.98 -11.84
CA VAL A 56 -6.21 -11.26 -11.35
C VAL A 56 -5.97 -9.74 -11.33
N CYS A 57 -4.83 -9.30 -10.78
CA CYS A 57 -4.48 -7.89 -10.75
C CYS A 57 -4.36 -7.30 -12.16
N ARG A 58 -3.66 -8.00 -13.08
CA ARG A 58 -3.46 -7.55 -14.46
C ARG A 58 -4.77 -7.41 -15.22
N GLU A 59 -5.66 -8.41 -15.10
CA GLU A 59 -6.94 -8.44 -15.79
C GLU A 59 -7.91 -7.37 -15.26
N GLN A 60 -7.98 -7.20 -13.93
CA GLN A 60 -8.99 -6.32 -13.33
C GLN A 60 -8.51 -4.88 -13.17
N PHE A 61 -7.22 -4.64 -12.93
CA PHE A 61 -6.68 -3.34 -12.56
C PHE A 61 -5.71 -2.75 -13.59
N GLY A 62 -5.23 -3.55 -14.54
CA GLY A 62 -4.26 -3.12 -15.55
C GLY A 62 -4.70 -1.88 -16.32
N ARG A 63 -5.94 -1.87 -16.81
CA ARG A 63 -6.51 -0.72 -17.52
C ARG A 63 -6.55 0.56 -16.67
N ALA A 64 -6.84 0.43 -15.38
CA ALA A 64 -6.84 1.57 -14.47
C ALA A 64 -5.44 2.13 -14.28
N LEU A 65 -4.45 1.26 -14.05
CA LEU A 65 -3.04 1.68 -13.92
C LEU A 65 -2.49 2.30 -15.20
N GLU A 66 -2.80 1.74 -16.37
CA GLU A 66 -2.41 2.33 -17.66
C GLU A 66 -2.98 3.75 -17.85
N ALA A 67 -4.24 3.98 -17.46
CA ALA A 67 -4.89 5.28 -17.58
C ALA A 67 -4.26 6.38 -16.70
N ILE A 68 -3.61 5.99 -15.60
CA ILE A 68 -2.86 6.89 -14.72
C ILE A 68 -1.36 6.63 -14.77
N GLY A 69 -0.86 5.94 -15.80
CA GLY A 69 0.55 5.59 -15.93
C GLY A 69 1.40 6.80 -16.34
N PRO A 70 2.74 6.67 -16.35
CA PRO A 70 3.66 7.78 -16.62
C PRO A 70 3.38 8.55 -17.92
N ASP A 71 2.93 7.86 -18.98
CA ASP A 71 2.65 8.50 -20.27
C ASP A 71 1.36 9.34 -20.25
N GLN A 72 0.34 8.89 -19.49
CA GLN A 72 -0.97 9.54 -19.42
C GLN A 72 -1.06 10.56 -18.29
N PHE A 73 -0.27 10.38 -17.23
CA PHE A 73 -0.26 11.20 -16.03
C PHE A 73 1.17 11.55 -15.56
N PRO A 74 2.01 12.20 -16.39
CA PRO A 74 3.45 12.37 -16.15
C PRO A 74 3.85 13.18 -14.91
N ARG A 75 2.89 13.81 -14.22
CA ARG A 75 3.10 14.51 -12.95
C ARG A 75 2.28 13.82 -11.86
N PRO A 76 2.78 12.69 -11.33
CA PRO A 76 2.07 11.92 -10.32
C PRO A 76 1.75 12.78 -9.11
N THR A 77 0.47 12.87 -8.77
CA THR A 77 -0.02 13.57 -7.57
C THR A 77 -1.28 12.87 -7.07
N ALA A 78 -1.55 12.97 -5.77
CA ALA A 78 -2.78 12.44 -5.19
C ALA A 78 -4.02 13.30 -5.49
N GLU A 79 -3.86 14.52 -6.02
CA GLU A 79 -4.94 15.50 -6.14
C GLU A 79 -6.20 14.98 -6.86
N PRO A 80 -6.11 14.24 -7.99
CA PRO A 80 -7.31 13.70 -8.64
C PRO A 80 -8.06 12.69 -7.77
N PHE A 81 -7.35 11.89 -6.98
CA PHE A 81 -7.92 10.87 -6.09
C PHE A 81 -8.54 11.49 -4.84
N VAL A 82 -7.87 12.49 -4.25
CA VAL A 82 -8.39 13.25 -3.12
C VAL A 82 -9.69 13.96 -3.52
N ARG A 83 -9.71 14.61 -4.68
CA ARG A 83 -10.90 15.27 -5.23
C ARG A 83 -12.05 14.31 -5.45
N GLU A 84 -11.79 13.10 -5.97
CA GLU A 84 -12.81 12.05 -6.11
C GLU A 84 -13.45 11.71 -4.76
N LEU A 85 -12.63 11.49 -3.73
CA LEU A 85 -13.11 11.16 -2.39
C LEU A 85 -13.90 12.32 -1.76
N GLU A 86 -13.45 13.56 -1.94
CA GLU A 86 -14.16 14.76 -1.51
C GLU A 86 -15.54 14.89 -2.18
N GLU A 87 -15.59 14.72 -3.51
CA GLU A 87 -16.85 14.73 -4.26
C GLU A 87 -17.80 13.63 -3.77
N MET A 88 -17.28 12.44 -3.48
CA MET A 88 -18.06 11.34 -2.92
C MET A 88 -18.59 11.66 -1.52
N ALA A 89 -17.75 12.19 -0.63
CA ALA A 89 -18.15 12.57 0.73
C ALA A 89 -19.21 13.68 0.70
N ALA A 90 -19.07 14.66 -0.20
CA ALA A 90 -20.03 15.75 -0.37
C ALA A 90 -21.38 15.29 -0.94
N LYS A 91 -21.41 14.27 -1.81
CA LYS A 91 -22.66 13.71 -2.36
C LYS A 91 -23.43 12.85 -1.35
N HIS A 92 -22.73 12.26 -0.37
CA HIS A 92 -23.30 11.35 0.61
C HIS A 92 -23.40 11.99 2.00
N THR A 93 -23.74 13.29 2.06
CA THR A 93 -23.98 14.00 3.31
C THR A 93 -25.07 13.30 4.13
N GLY A 94 -24.72 12.78 5.30
CA GLY A 94 -25.62 12.01 6.18
C GLY A 94 -25.45 10.49 6.09
N SER A 95 -24.59 9.97 5.21
CA SER A 95 -24.13 8.58 5.31
C SER A 95 -23.12 8.41 6.44
N ASP A 96 -22.85 7.16 6.86
CA ASP A 96 -21.83 6.86 7.86
C ASP A 96 -20.39 7.03 7.35
N GLY A 97 -20.21 7.31 6.04
CA GLY A 97 -18.92 7.46 5.39
C GLY A 97 -18.28 6.13 4.97
N SER A 98 -18.98 5.00 5.11
CA SER A 98 -18.44 3.67 4.84
C SER A 98 -17.96 3.52 3.39
N GLU A 99 -18.75 3.98 2.41
CA GLU A 99 -18.40 3.89 0.98
C GLU A 99 -17.15 4.70 0.63
N VAL A 100 -17.02 5.90 1.21
CA VAL A 100 -15.84 6.76 1.03
C VAL A 100 -14.62 6.08 1.62
N ALA A 101 -14.74 5.50 2.82
CA ALA A 101 -13.65 4.80 3.47
C ALA A 101 -13.21 3.55 2.69
N TRP A 102 -14.16 2.79 2.13
CA TRP A 102 -13.90 1.62 1.28
C TRP A 102 -13.22 2.01 -0.04
N THR A 103 -13.66 3.12 -0.62
CA THR A 103 -13.04 3.66 -1.84
C THR A 103 -11.61 4.12 -1.57
N ALA A 104 -11.37 4.78 -0.43
CA ALA A 104 -10.04 5.22 -0.03
C ALA A 104 -9.04 4.06 0.13
N VAL A 105 -9.42 2.96 0.80
CA VAL A 105 -8.53 1.78 0.91
C VAL A 105 -8.34 1.10 -0.45
N SER A 106 -9.36 1.10 -1.30
CA SER A 106 -9.27 0.58 -2.67
C SER A 106 -8.28 1.36 -3.51
N MET A 107 -8.26 2.70 -3.38
CA MET A 107 -7.26 3.54 -4.04
C MET A 107 -5.84 3.27 -3.51
N ALA A 108 -5.66 3.13 -2.20
CA ALA A 108 -4.36 2.76 -1.63
C ALA A 108 -3.85 1.42 -2.20
N LEU A 109 -4.72 0.39 -2.25
CA LEU A 109 -4.41 -0.92 -2.83
C LEU A 109 -4.11 -0.83 -4.33
N LEU A 110 -4.91 -0.08 -5.09
CA LEU A 110 -4.70 0.12 -6.52
C LEU A 110 -3.35 0.81 -6.81
N LEU A 111 -2.96 1.78 -5.99
CA LEU A 111 -1.76 2.58 -6.24
C LEU A 111 -0.48 1.94 -5.68
N ASP A 112 -0.60 1.13 -4.62
CA ASP A 112 0.57 0.56 -3.94
C ASP A 112 0.72 -0.94 -4.22
N GLN A 113 -0.32 -1.74 -4.00
CA GLN A 113 -0.21 -3.20 -4.08
C GLN A 113 -0.35 -3.71 -5.52
N ALA A 114 -1.38 -3.27 -6.26
CA ALA A 114 -1.61 -3.75 -7.63
C ALA A 114 -0.40 -3.57 -8.56
N PRO A 115 0.35 -2.45 -8.55
CA PRO A 115 1.54 -2.29 -9.38
C PRO A 115 2.65 -3.28 -9.02
N ARG A 116 2.81 -3.62 -7.73
CA ARG A 116 3.81 -4.62 -7.27
C ARG A 116 3.47 -6.04 -7.74
N ASN A 117 2.18 -6.36 -7.89
CA ASN A 117 1.72 -7.62 -8.47
C ASN A 117 1.82 -7.64 -10.00
N ILE A 118 1.58 -6.52 -10.67
CA ILE A 118 1.55 -6.44 -12.15
C ILE A 118 2.96 -6.27 -12.74
N PHE A 119 3.84 -5.52 -12.08
CA PHE A 119 5.13 -5.06 -12.61
C PHE A 119 6.31 -5.63 -11.82
N ARG A 120 6.48 -6.96 -11.83
CA ARG A 120 7.54 -7.65 -11.04
C ARG A 120 8.97 -7.55 -11.61
N THR A 121 9.13 -7.18 -12.88
CA THR A 121 10.47 -7.06 -13.51
C THR A 121 11.13 -5.75 -13.12
N ASN A 122 12.47 -5.66 -13.17
CA ASN A 122 13.17 -4.39 -12.87
C ASN A 122 12.67 -3.21 -13.72
N GLU A 123 12.39 -3.44 -15.01
CA GLU A 123 11.81 -2.42 -15.89
C GLU A 123 10.41 -1.99 -15.43
N GLY A 124 9.58 -2.95 -15.01
CA GLY A 124 8.26 -2.66 -14.46
C GLY A 124 8.33 -1.95 -13.11
N LEU A 125 9.22 -2.40 -12.22
CA LEU A 125 9.43 -1.84 -10.88
C LEU A 125 9.93 -0.39 -10.94
N ALA A 126 10.64 0.00 -12.00
CA ALA A 126 10.97 1.40 -12.25
C ALA A 126 9.70 2.28 -12.31
N LYS A 127 8.61 1.78 -12.91
CA LYS A 127 7.30 2.45 -12.93
C LYS A 127 6.62 2.44 -11.55
N VAL A 128 6.79 1.37 -10.78
CA VAL A 128 6.26 1.30 -9.41
C VAL A 128 6.90 2.39 -8.56
N TYR A 129 8.23 2.41 -8.47
CA TYR A 129 8.96 3.26 -7.56
C TYR A 129 8.96 4.75 -7.95
N ASN A 130 9.05 5.08 -9.25
CA ASN A 130 9.12 6.48 -9.70
C ASN A 130 7.75 7.13 -9.93
N HIS A 131 6.67 6.38 -9.85
CA HIS A 131 5.36 6.89 -10.29
C HIS A 131 4.22 6.47 -9.40
N TYR A 132 3.92 5.17 -9.30
CA TYR A 132 2.76 4.73 -8.51
C TYR A 132 2.98 4.91 -7.01
N ASP A 133 4.20 4.67 -6.51
CA ASP A 133 4.59 4.92 -5.11
C ASP A 133 4.43 6.40 -4.75
N GLU A 134 4.78 7.33 -5.65
CA GLU A 134 4.63 8.78 -5.40
C GLU A 134 3.15 9.16 -5.22
N ILE A 135 2.26 8.60 -6.05
CA ILE A 135 0.81 8.85 -5.94
C ILE A 135 0.27 8.22 -4.65
N ALA A 136 0.61 6.95 -4.37
CA ALA A 136 0.15 6.22 -3.19
C ALA A 136 0.59 6.92 -1.89
N HIS A 137 1.88 7.27 -1.80
CA HIS A 137 2.48 7.96 -0.66
C HIS A 137 1.83 9.32 -0.42
N SER A 138 1.69 10.13 -1.48
CA SER A 138 1.03 11.42 -1.40
C SER A 138 -0.44 11.28 -0.96
N LEU A 139 -1.15 10.26 -1.44
CA LEU A 139 -2.55 10.02 -1.10
C LEU A 139 -2.68 9.70 0.38
N VAL A 140 -1.94 8.72 0.88
CA VAL A 140 -2.05 8.33 2.29
C VAL A 140 -1.58 9.43 3.22
N LYS A 141 -0.56 10.24 2.88
CA LYS A 141 -0.17 11.38 3.72
C LYS A 141 -1.29 12.41 3.85
N VAL A 142 -2.03 12.70 2.78
CA VAL A 142 -3.20 13.58 2.84
C VAL A 142 -4.29 12.95 3.69
N LEU A 143 -4.66 11.69 3.40
CA LEU A 143 -5.73 10.98 4.08
C LEU A 143 -5.47 10.76 5.57
N LEU A 144 -4.21 10.56 5.97
CA LEU A 144 -3.79 10.36 7.35
C LEU A 144 -3.52 11.67 8.10
N SER A 145 -3.51 12.81 7.41
CA SER A 145 -3.29 14.11 8.06
C SER A 145 -4.51 14.54 8.89
N ARG A 146 -4.28 15.43 9.86
CA ARG A 146 -5.36 16.12 10.59
C ARG A 146 -6.21 17.03 9.71
N GLN A 147 -5.72 17.33 8.51
CA GLN A 147 -6.37 18.18 7.50
C GLN A 147 -7.01 17.33 6.39
N SER A 148 -7.14 16.00 6.59
CA SER A 148 -7.83 15.13 5.64
C SER A 148 -9.22 15.68 5.33
N PRO A 149 -9.58 15.86 4.05
CA PRO A 149 -10.81 16.53 3.67
C PRO A 149 -12.06 15.64 3.82
N ILE A 150 -11.88 14.34 4.06
CA ILE A 150 -12.95 13.34 4.20
C ILE A 150 -12.98 12.68 5.59
N GLY A 151 -12.23 13.21 6.55
CA GLY A 151 -11.91 12.50 7.79
C GLY A 151 -10.87 11.38 7.57
N ARG A 152 -10.45 10.72 8.65
CA ARG A 152 -9.45 9.64 8.63
C ARG A 152 -10.12 8.30 8.26
N PRO A 153 -9.99 7.78 7.02
CA PRO A 153 -10.69 6.56 6.61
C PRO A 153 -10.18 5.31 7.33
N ASP A 154 -8.91 5.27 7.74
CA ASP A 154 -8.34 4.19 8.54
C ASP A 154 -8.97 4.09 9.94
N LEU A 155 -9.53 5.20 10.44
CA LEU A 155 -10.19 5.28 11.74
C LEU A 155 -11.70 5.03 11.68
N HIS A 156 -12.25 4.69 10.51
CA HIS A 156 -13.68 4.46 10.33
C HIS A 156 -14.19 3.34 11.26
N PRO A 157 -15.35 3.52 11.95
CA PRO A 157 -15.82 2.57 12.96
C PRO A 157 -15.93 1.11 12.49
N GLN A 158 -16.25 0.88 11.21
CA GLN A 158 -16.41 -0.47 10.66
C GLN A 158 -15.16 -1.36 10.77
N TRP A 159 -13.95 -0.77 10.83
CA TRP A 159 -12.69 -1.52 10.91
C TRP A 159 -11.62 -0.88 11.80
N ARG A 160 -11.99 0.10 12.63
CA ARG A 160 -11.03 0.84 13.48
C ARG A 160 -10.12 -0.10 14.29
N LEU A 161 -10.65 -1.23 14.75
CA LEU A 161 -9.92 -2.25 15.50
C LEU A 161 -9.45 -3.45 14.64
N SER A 162 -9.55 -3.36 13.31
CA SER A 162 -9.16 -4.41 12.38
C SER A 162 -7.88 -4.02 11.66
N MET A 163 -6.76 -4.57 12.12
CA MET A 163 -5.46 -4.37 11.47
C MET A 163 -5.46 -4.88 10.02
N LEU A 164 -6.25 -5.93 9.73
CA LEU A 164 -6.43 -6.51 8.40
C LEU A 164 -6.89 -5.50 7.34
N HIS A 165 -7.69 -4.50 7.73
CA HIS A 165 -8.18 -3.46 6.81
C HIS A 165 -7.29 -2.22 6.85
N ARG A 166 -6.81 -1.85 8.05
CA ARG A 166 -6.05 -0.60 8.25
C ARG A 166 -4.66 -0.63 7.63
N MET A 167 -4.00 -1.79 7.62
CA MET A 167 -2.60 -1.92 7.20
C MET A 167 -2.30 -1.35 5.81
N TRP A 168 -3.27 -1.42 4.89
CA TRP A 168 -3.10 -0.98 3.51
C TRP A 168 -2.97 0.54 3.36
N PHE A 169 -3.44 1.32 4.34
CA PHE A 169 -3.19 2.77 4.37
C PHE A 169 -1.75 3.10 4.80
N TYR A 170 -1.04 2.16 5.42
CA TYR A 170 0.27 2.43 6.02
C TYR A 170 1.42 1.79 5.25
N MET A 171 1.17 0.74 4.47
CA MET A 171 2.15 0.16 3.54
C MET A 171 2.82 1.21 2.64
N PRO A 172 2.12 2.21 2.06
CA PRO A 172 2.79 3.23 1.27
C PRO A 172 3.76 4.12 2.07
N LEU A 173 3.59 4.24 3.40
CA LEU A 173 4.56 4.90 4.26
C LEU A 173 5.82 4.04 4.38
N MET A 174 5.67 2.74 4.67
CA MET A 174 6.78 1.78 4.76
C MET A 174 7.55 1.66 3.43
N HIS A 175 6.86 1.80 2.31
CA HIS A 175 7.47 1.71 0.99
C HIS A 175 8.18 3.00 0.55
N SER A 176 8.07 4.09 1.28
CA SER A 176 8.74 5.34 0.92
C SER A 176 10.22 5.31 1.35
N GLU A 177 11.10 5.99 0.61
CA GLU A 177 12.47 6.30 1.08
C GLU A 177 12.46 7.64 1.84
N ASP A 178 11.51 7.81 2.78
CA ASP A 178 11.27 9.03 3.57
C ASP A 178 11.15 8.71 5.07
N ILE A 179 12.18 9.03 5.86
CA ILE A 179 12.23 8.73 7.29
C ILE A 179 11.02 9.30 8.06
N ALA A 180 10.53 10.48 7.69
CA ALA A 180 9.37 11.08 8.36
C ALA A 180 8.09 10.23 8.18
N SER A 181 8.01 9.44 7.11
CA SER A 181 6.88 8.53 6.86
C SER A 181 6.96 7.28 7.72
N HIS A 182 8.17 6.78 7.98
CA HIS A 182 8.42 5.71 8.94
C HIS A 182 8.08 6.15 10.37
N GLU A 183 8.48 7.36 10.78
CA GLU A 183 8.09 7.94 12.06
C GLU A 183 6.56 8.08 12.21
N LEU A 184 5.87 8.52 11.15
CA LEU A 184 4.41 8.58 11.13
C LEU A 184 3.78 7.18 11.27
N HIS A 185 4.30 6.18 10.56
CA HIS A 185 3.84 4.80 10.68
C HIS A 185 3.96 4.30 12.12
N ASP A 186 5.12 4.47 12.76
CA ASP A 186 5.34 4.05 14.16
C ASP A 186 4.38 4.71 15.12
N HIS A 187 4.15 6.02 14.96
CA HIS A 187 3.21 6.74 15.80
C HIS A 187 1.80 6.15 15.69
N ILE A 188 1.32 5.92 14.46
CA ILE A 188 0.01 5.32 14.22
C ILE A 188 -0.08 3.89 14.80
N MET A 189 0.98 3.09 14.64
CA MET A 189 1.03 1.73 15.18
C MET A 189 1.01 1.70 16.70
N ALA A 190 1.75 2.61 17.35
CA ALA A 190 1.73 2.75 18.80
C ALA A 190 0.34 3.14 19.32
N GLU A 191 -0.32 4.11 18.68
CA GLU A 191 -1.70 4.50 19.03
C GLU A 191 -2.69 3.34 18.86
N LEU A 192 -2.60 2.61 17.74
CA LEU A 192 -3.46 1.46 17.47
C LEU A 192 -3.23 0.32 18.48
N LYS A 193 -1.98 0.07 18.89
CA LYS A 193 -1.64 -0.95 19.89
C LYS A 193 -2.27 -0.63 21.24
N GLU A 194 -2.17 0.61 21.69
CA GLU A 194 -2.78 1.06 22.94
C GLU A 194 -4.31 1.04 22.87
N GLU A 195 -4.89 1.42 21.74
CA GLU A 195 -6.33 1.33 21.52
C GLU A 195 -6.83 -0.12 21.56
N LEU A 196 -6.15 -1.04 20.86
CA LEU A 196 -6.48 -2.46 20.92
C LEU A 196 -6.41 -2.98 22.35
N ARG A 197 -5.35 -2.67 23.10
CA ARG A 197 -5.23 -3.10 24.51
C ARG A 197 -6.39 -2.60 25.38
N ARG A 198 -6.79 -1.33 25.20
CA ARG A 198 -7.87 -0.69 25.97
C ARG A 198 -9.24 -1.29 25.70
N GLU A 199 -9.52 -1.68 24.46
CA GLU A 199 -10.82 -2.21 24.03
C GLU A 199 -10.92 -3.75 24.21
N ASN A 200 -10.15 -4.35 25.12
CA ASN A 200 -9.97 -5.81 25.27
C ASN A 200 -9.70 -6.50 23.91
N GLY A 201 -8.79 -5.89 23.17
CA GLY A 201 -8.52 -6.21 21.78
C GLY A 201 -8.10 -7.65 21.56
N ASN A 202 -8.27 -8.06 20.32
CA ASN A 202 -8.03 -9.41 19.90
C ASN A 202 -6.53 -9.74 19.83
N GLU A 203 -6.10 -10.82 20.47
CA GLU A 203 -4.73 -11.34 20.43
C GLU A 203 -4.20 -11.53 18.99
N ALA A 204 -5.03 -12.00 18.06
CA ALA A 204 -4.66 -12.14 16.65
C ALA A 204 -4.37 -10.78 15.98
N MET A 205 -5.13 -9.72 16.32
CA MET A 205 -4.88 -8.38 15.79
C MET A 205 -3.64 -7.75 16.41
N LEU A 206 -3.38 -8.00 17.69
CA LEU A 206 -2.12 -7.61 18.34
C LEU A 206 -0.92 -8.33 17.71
N GLY A 207 -1.04 -9.63 17.44
CA GLY A 207 0.01 -10.39 16.76
C GLY A 207 0.27 -9.93 15.33
N LEU A 208 -0.76 -9.50 14.59
CA LEU A 208 -0.56 -8.85 13.29
C LEU A 208 0.15 -7.51 13.39
N LEU A 209 -0.24 -6.70 14.36
CA LEU A 209 0.39 -5.42 14.61
C LEU A 209 1.87 -5.61 14.96
N ASP A 210 2.20 -6.58 15.82
CA ASP A 210 3.58 -6.89 16.18
C ASP A 210 4.39 -7.31 14.95
N LYS A 211 3.83 -8.15 14.06
CA LYS A 211 4.47 -8.51 12.78
C LYS A 211 4.65 -7.30 11.85
N SER A 212 3.68 -6.40 11.81
CA SER A 212 3.78 -5.16 11.02
C SER A 212 4.90 -4.26 11.55
N MET A 213 5.04 -4.13 12.87
CA MET A 213 6.11 -3.37 13.51
C MET A 213 7.48 -4.01 13.29
N GLU A 214 7.58 -5.33 13.30
CA GLU A 214 8.82 -6.05 12.96
C GLU A 214 9.23 -5.79 11.50
N SER A 215 8.28 -5.89 10.56
CA SER A 215 8.54 -5.57 9.16
C SER A 215 8.94 -4.11 8.95
N GLU A 216 8.27 -3.16 9.62
CA GLU A 216 8.64 -1.74 9.59
C GLU A 216 10.05 -1.51 10.11
N LYS A 217 10.44 -2.18 11.19
CA LYS A 217 11.80 -2.09 11.72
C LYS A 217 12.83 -2.55 10.67
N GLU A 218 12.58 -3.64 9.97
CA GLU A 218 13.47 -4.09 8.89
C GLU A 218 13.58 -3.06 7.76
N HIS A 219 12.48 -2.40 7.39
CA HIS A 219 12.49 -1.32 6.39
C HIS A 219 13.32 -0.13 6.87
N ARG A 220 13.09 0.34 8.10
CA ARG A 220 13.82 1.46 8.68
C ARG A 220 15.31 1.17 8.85
N ASP A 221 15.68 0.00 9.35
CA ASP A 221 17.09 -0.36 9.55
C ASP A 221 17.89 -0.26 8.24
N ILE A 222 17.27 -0.55 7.09
CA ILE A 222 17.87 -0.38 5.76
C ILE A 222 18.01 1.12 5.42
N LEU A 223 16.98 1.93 5.65
CA LEU A 223 17.03 3.37 5.41
C LEU A 223 18.03 4.09 6.31
N ASP A 224 18.10 3.75 7.60
CA ASP A 224 19.07 4.33 8.53
C ASP A 224 20.51 3.99 8.10
N ARG A 225 20.71 2.79 7.55
CA ARG A 225 22.02 2.33 7.10
C ARG A 225 22.46 2.91 5.76
N PHE A 226 21.55 3.04 4.79
CA PHE A 226 21.90 3.37 3.39
C PHE A 226 21.26 4.66 2.87
N GLY A 227 20.32 5.25 3.60
CA GLY A 227 19.52 6.40 3.17
C GLY A 227 18.50 6.10 2.07
N ARG A 228 18.40 4.85 1.64
CA ARG A 228 17.55 4.36 0.53
C ARG A 228 17.46 2.83 0.58
N TYR A 229 16.62 2.24 -0.26
CA TYR A 229 16.50 0.80 -0.44
C TYR A 229 17.44 0.28 -1.54
N PRO A 230 18.52 -0.46 -1.20
CA PRO A 230 19.48 -0.91 -2.20
C PRO A 230 18.90 -1.84 -3.27
N HIS A 231 17.89 -2.64 -2.91
CA HIS A 231 17.23 -3.57 -3.84
C HIS A 231 16.50 -2.86 -4.99
N ARG A 232 16.25 -1.55 -4.88
CA ARG A 232 15.62 -0.73 -5.93
C ARG A 232 16.64 -0.14 -6.90
N ASN A 233 17.94 -0.21 -6.59
CA ASN A 233 18.97 0.50 -7.35
C ASN A 233 18.96 0.12 -8.84
N GLN A 234 18.83 -1.17 -9.16
CA GLN A 234 18.81 -1.62 -10.55
C GLN A 234 17.60 -1.09 -11.31
N ALA A 235 16.39 -1.21 -10.74
CA ALA A 235 15.16 -0.69 -11.34
C ALA A 235 15.21 0.83 -11.54
N LEU A 236 15.82 1.54 -10.60
CA LEU A 236 15.95 3.00 -10.61
C LEU A 236 17.19 3.51 -11.37
N GLY A 237 18.02 2.63 -11.95
CA GLY A 237 19.25 3.02 -12.62
C GLY A 237 20.31 3.65 -11.70
N ARG A 238 20.23 3.42 -10.38
CA ARG A 238 21.19 3.93 -9.39
C ARG A 238 22.40 3.02 -9.33
N LYS A 239 23.59 3.62 -9.18
CA LYS A 239 24.81 2.86 -8.90
C LYS A 239 24.82 2.41 -7.43
N SER A 240 24.97 1.10 -7.19
CA SER A 240 25.13 0.55 -5.85
C SER A 240 26.53 0.79 -5.29
N THR A 241 26.64 1.05 -3.98
CA THR A 241 27.93 1.07 -3.27
C THR A 241 28.43 -0.34 -2.97
N PRO A 242 29.73 -0.53 -2.64
CA PRO A 242 30.24 -1.83 -2.18
C PRO A 242 29.47 -2.42 -0.99
N GLU A 243 29.07 -1.58 -0.04
CA GLU A 243 28.33 -1.99 1.16
C GLU A 243 26.91 -2.44 0.82
N GLU A 244 26.25 -1.74 -0.11
CA GLU A 244 24.94 -2.09 -0.64
C GLU A 244 24.98 -3.43 -1.40
N MET A 245 25.98 -3.63 -2.26
CA MET A 245 26.17 -4.88 -2.99
C MET A 245 26.43 -6.06 -2.03
N LYS A 246 27.29 -5.85 -1.02
CA LYS A 246 27.56 -6.85 0.00
C LYS A 246 26.31 -7.21 0.79
N PHE A 247 25.52 -6.21 1.21
CA PHE A 247 24.26 -6.43 1.90
C PHE A 247 23.29 -7.30 1.09
N LEU A 248 23.12 -7.01 -0.20
CA LEU A 248 22.25 -7.82 -1.07
C LEU A 248 22.82 -9.24 -1.30
N ALA A 249 24.14 -9.37 -1.46
CA ALA A 249 24.79 -10.67 -1.64
C ALA A 249 24.68 -11.58 -0.40
N GLU A 250 24.67 -10.98 0.79
CA GLU A 250 24.51 -11.69 2.08
C GLU A 250 23.05 -12.02 2.42
N GLY A 251 22.10 -11.75 1.51
CA GLY A 251 20.68 -12.06 1.71
C GLY A 251 19.90 -10.98 2.45
N GLY A 252 20.37 -9.72 2.40
CA GLY A 252 19.64 -8.58 2.93
C GLY A 252 18.21 -8.48 2.40
N ALA A 253 17.29 -7.95 3.21
CA ALA A 253 15.87 -7.95 2.88
C ALA A 253 15.55 -7.16 1.59
N THR A 254 14.72 -7.77 0.74
CA THR A 254 14.29 -7.23 -0.56
C THR A 254 12.76 -7.14 -0.69
N PHE A 255 12.03 -7.50 0.37
CA PHE A 255 10.58 -7.43 0.46
C PHE A 255 9.85 -8.04 -0.75
N GLY A 256 10.34 -9.20 -1.21
CA GLY A 256 9.75 -9.96 -2.30
C GLY A 256 10.25 -9.59 -3.70
N VAL A 257 11.19 -8.65 -3.83
CA VAL A 257 11.84 -8.31 -5.09
C VAL A 257 13.02 -9.27 -5.32
N ALA A 258 12.98 -10.02 -6.41
CA ALA A 258 14.09 -10.86 -6.81
C ALA A 258 15.32 -10.00 -7.14
N GLN A 259 16.47 -10.35 -6.59
CA GLN A 259 17.74 -9.70 -6.92
C GLN A 259 18.54 -10.61 -7.83
N ASN A 260 19.06 -10.05 -8.92
CA ASN A 260 20.07 -10.73 -9.70
C ASN A 260 21.30 -10.88 -8.80
N LYS A 261 21.72 -12.11 -8.52
CA LYS A 261 23.04 -12.31 -7.92
C LYS A 261 24.05 -11.78 -8.92
N ALA A 262 24.65 -10.62 -8.63
CA ALA A 262 25.78 -10.15 -9.41
C ALA A 262 26.85 -11.25 -9.33
N GLU A 263 27.35 -11.70 -10.48
CA GLU A 263 28.55 -12.53 -10.54
C GLU A 263 29.67 -11.73 -9.87
N ALA A 264 30.20 -12.29 -8.78
CA ALA A 264 31.28 -11.70 -7.99
C ALA A 264 32.58 -11.59 -8.79
#